data_AF-A0A9C7QES4-F1
#
_entry.id   AF-A0A9C7QES4-F1
#
_cell.length_a   1.000
_cell.length_b   1.000
_cell.length_c   1.000
_cell.angle_alpha   90.00
_cell.angle_beta   90.00
_cell.angle_gamma   90.00
#
_symmetry.space_group_name_H-M   'P 1'
#
loop_
_entity.id
_entity.type
_entity.pdbx_description
1 polymer ?
#
loop_
_entity_poly.entity_id
_entity_poly.type
_entity_poly.pdbx_seq_one_letter_code
_entity_poly.pdbx_strand_id
1 'polypeptide(L)'
;MADVIKVLERARSMELEVSTQLEHIERLERIARRAHDSTAYAQQTVEKLARLEKQLNDRIDLMCDAKADALRYISFLTGEERSVIEGYYILAKNWQQLSYDLYMSERRVFMLRKSALEKLLKRYGGDIPRGDGKNAARA
;
A
#
# COMPACT_ATOMS: atom_id res chain seq x y z
N MET A 1 0.63 13.13 -18.26
CA MET A 1 -0.81 12.84 -18.01
C MET A 1 -1.06 11.67 -17.06
N ALA A 2 -0.25 10.61 -17.04
CA ALA A 2 -0.57 9.36 -16.32
C ALA A 2 0.26 9.05 -15.05
N ASP A 3 1.12 9.94 -14.58
CA ASP A 3 2.10 9.58 -13.54
C ASP A 3 1.47 9.40 -12.15
N VAL A 4 0.58 10.32 -11.74
CA VAL A 4 -0.08 10.21 -10.44
C VAL A 4 -0.86 8.91 -10.28
N ILE A 5 -1.58 8.46 -11.31
CA ILE A 5 -2.30 7.18 -11.27
C ILE A 5 -1.31 6.02 -11.14
N LYS A 6 -0.19 6.05 -11.87
CA LYS A 6 0.84 5.01 -11.78
C LYS A 6 1.46 4.95 -10.38
N VAL A 7 1.71 6.09 -9.74
CA VAL A 7 2.19 6.15 -8.36
C VAL A 7 1.19 5.54 -7.39
N LEU A 8 -0.10 5.88 -7.52
CA LEU A 8 -1.17 5.32 -6.70
C LEU A 8 -1.33 3.80 -6.88
N GLU A 9 -1.35 3.33 -8.13
CA GLU A 9 -1.45 1.90 -8.44
C GLU A 9 -0.21 1.14 -7.95
N ARG A 10 1.00 1.71 -8.09
CA ARG A 10 2.22 1.12 -7.55
C ARG A 10 2.13 0.92 -6.04
N ALA A 11 1.70 1.93 -5.29
CA ALA A 11 1.53 1.82 -3.84
C ALA A 11 0.54 0.69 -3.47
N ARG A 12 -0.57 0.60 -4.20
CA ARG A 12 -1.59 -0.43 -3.99
C ARG A 12 -1.08 -1.83 -4.31
N SER A 13 -0.40 -2.01 -5.44
CA SER A 13 0.17 -3.30 -5.84
C SER A 13 1.18 -3.80 -4.82
N MET A 14 2.06 -2.91 -4.34
CA MET A 14 3.04 -3.28 -3.32
C MET A 14 2.40 -3.68 -1.99
N GLU A 15 1.35 -2.98 -1.56
CA GLU A 15 0.60 -3.37 -0.35
C GLU A 15 -0.02 -4.77 -0.46
N LEU A 16 -0.61 -5.08 -1.61
CA LEU A 16 -1.20 -6.41 -1.86
C LEU A 16 -0.12 -7.50 -1.91
N GLU A 17 1.02 -7.22 -2.55
CA GLU A 17 2.16 -8.14 -2.61
C GLU A 17 2.73 -8.44 -1.22
N VAL A 18 3.02 -7.40 -0.43
CA VAL A 18 3.56 -7.54 0.92
C VAL A 18 2.58 -8.29 1.82
N SER A 19 1.29 -7.97 1.75
CA SER A 19 0.25 -8.68 2.51
C SER A 19 0.23 -10.19 2.17
N THR A 20 0.29 -10.52 0.88
CA THR A 20 0.29 -11.92 0.41
C THR A 20 1.57 -12.65 0.86
N GLN A 21 2.72 -11.99 0.80
CA GLN A 21 3.99 -12.58 1.22
C GLN A 21 4.04 -12.83 2.73
N LEU A 22 3.51 -11.89 3.53
CA LEU A 22 3.39 -12.05 4.97
C LEU A 22 2.52 -13.28 5.32
N GLU A 23 1.33 -13.41 4.72
CA GLU A 23 0.46 -14.57 4.91
C GLU A 23 1.15 -15.90 4.54
N HIS A 24 1.96 -15.88 3.49
CA HIS A 24 2.73 -17.06 3.07
C HIS A 24 3.83 -17.42 4.08
N ILE A 25 4.57 -16.44 4.61
CA ILE A 25 5.58 -16.66 5.64
C ILE A 25 4.93 -17.20 6.92
N GLU A 26 3.85 -16.59 7.40
CA GLU A 26 3.12 -17.06 8.58
C GLU A 26 2.60 -18.50 8.41
N ARG A 27 2.22 -18.88 7.18
CA ARG A 27 1.84 -20.26 6.87
C ARG A 27 3.04 -21.21 6.95
N LEU A 28 4.19 -20.81 6.42
CA LEU A 28 5.42 -21.58 6.48
C LEU A 28 5.91 -21.75 7.92
N GLU A 29 5.85 -20.70 8.75
CA GLU A 29 6.15 -20.79 10.18
C GLU A 29 5.24 -21.79 10.90
N ARG A 30 3.93 -21.77 10.61
CA ARG A 30 2.97 -22.73 11.18
C ARG A 30 3.29 -24.17 10.78
N ILE A 31 3.72 -24.40 9.55
CA ILE A 31 4.14 -25.73 9.07
C ILE A 31 5.44 -26.15 9.77
N ALA A 32 6.44 -25.26 9.82
CA ALA A 32 7.73 -25.52 10.45
C ALA A 32 7.56 -25.87 11.94
N ARG A 33 6.71 -25.15 12.67
CA ARG A 33 6.39 -25.45 14.09
C ARG A 33 5.73 -26.80 14.31
N ARG A 34 5.06 -27.36 13.29
CA ARG A 34 4.37 -28.67 13.38
C ARG A 34 5.23 -29.84 12.90
N ALA A 35 6.27 -29.58 12.11
CA ALA A 35 7.19 -30.59 11.62
C ALA A 35 8.18 -30.95 12.73
N HIS A 36 7.94 -32.04 13.45
CA HIS A 36 8.74 -32.44 14.61
C HIS A 36 10.04 -33.19 14.30
N ASP A 37 10.25 -33.66 13.06
CA ASP A 37 11.18 -34.77 12.83
C ASP A 37 12.18 -34.51 11.68
N SER A 38 13.22 -33.74 11.97
CA SER A 38 14.63 -34.01 11.64
C SER A 38 15.43 -32.71 11.72
N THR A 39 16.53 -32.73 12.46
CA THR A 39 17.36 -31.55 12.75
C THR A 39 17.87 -30.87 11.49
N ALA A 40 18.20 -31.63 10.44
CA ALA A 40 18.69 -31.09 9.17
C ALA A 40 17.59 -30.38 8.35
N TYR A 41 16.38 -30.96 8.26
CA TYR A 41 15.26 -30.33 7.56
C TYR A 41 14.77 -29.08 8.30
N ALA A 42 14.75 -29.14 9.64
CA ALA A 42 14.41 -28.00 10.47
C ALA A 42 15.41 -26.85 10.25
N GLN A 43 16.72 -27.12 10.22
CA GLN A 43 17.74 -26.10 9.99
C GLN A 43 17.61 -25.45 8.61
N GLN A 44 17.44 -26.24 7.54
CA GLN A 44 17.23 -25.71 6.19
C GLN A 44 15.96 -24.85 6.08
N THR A 45 14.90 -25.24 6.79
CA THR A 45 13.63 -24.50 6.81
C THR A 45 13.78 -23.17 7.54
N VAL A 46 14.49 -23.14 8.67
CA VAL A 46 14.80 -21.92 9.42
C VAL A 46 15.65 -20.95 8.59
N GLU A 47 16.69 -21.44 7.91
CA GLU A 47 17.52 -20.60 7.02
C GLU A 47 16.71 -20.00 5.87
N LYS A 48 15.79 -20.78 5.29
CA LYS A 48 14.88 -20.31 4.25
C LYS A 48 13.91 -19.25 4.78
N LEU A 49 13.34 -19.46 5.96
CA LEU A 49 12.45 -18.48 6.62
C LEU A 49 13.18 -17.16 6.87
N ALA A 50 14.36 -17.20 7.49
CA ALA A 50 15.17 -16.01 7.76
C ALA A 50 15.48 -15.21 6.48
N ARG A 51 15.77 -15.92 5.36
CA ARG A 51 15.97 -15.27 4.06
C ARG A 51 14.69 -14.61 3.54
N LEU A 52 13.55 -15.29 3.62
CA LEU A 52 12.26 -14.76 3.16
C LEU A 52 11.82 -13.56 3.99
N GLU A 53 12.01 -13.59 5.31
CA GLU A 53 11.75 -12.48 6.21
C GLU A 53 12.61 -11.26 5.87
N LYS A 54 13.90 -11.45 5.63
CA LYS A 54 14.78 -10.37 5.18
C LYS A 54 14.30 -9.74 3.87
N GLN A 55 13.94 -10.57 2.89
CA GLN A 55 13.40 -10.08 1.61
C GLN A 55 12.05 -9.36 1.77
N LEU A 56 11.22 -9.80 2.72
CA LEU A 56 9.96 -9.13 3.03
C LEU A 56 10.22 -7.76 3.67
N ASN A 57 11.18 -7.64 4.58
CA ASN A 57 11.55 -6.36 5.18
C ASN A 57 12.01 -5.35 4.11
N ASP A 58 12.90 -5.77 3.20
CA ASP A 58 13.34 -4.90 2.09
C ASP A 58 12.16 -4.44 1.22
N ARG A 59 11.15 -5.31 1.01
CA ARG A 59 9.93 -4.97 0.27
C ARG A 59 8.99 -4.05 1.04
N ILE A 60 8.89 -4.22 2.37
CA ILE A 60 8.12 -3.34 3.25
C ILE A 60 8.69 -1.93 3.18
N ASP A 61 10.01 -1.77 3.21
CA ASP A 61 10.65 -0.45 3.10
C ASP A 61 10.30 0.22 1.76
N LEU A 62 10.45 -0.50 0.65
CA LEU A 62 10.08 0.01 -0.68
C LEU A 62 8.58 0.35 -0.79
N MET A 63 7.72 -0.41 -0.11
CA MET A 63 6.28 -0.18 -0.07
C MET A 63 5.95 1.07 0.74
N CYS A 64 6.60 1.27 1.88
CA CYS A 64 6.50 2.49 2.69
C CYS A 64 6.88 3.72 1.86
N ASP A 65 7.97 3.65 1.11
CA ASP A 65 8.39 4.73 0.20
C ASP A 65 7.33 5.00 -0.87
N ALA A 66 6.81 3.95 -1.53
CA ALA A 66 5.77 4.09 -2.54
C ALA A 66 4.47 4.70 -1.98
N LYS A 67 4.06 4.30 -0.77
CA LYS A 67 2.91 4.88 -0.06
C LYS A 67 3.17 6.34 0.32
N ALA A 68 4.37 6.68 0.77
CA ALA A 68 4.73 8.05 1.11
C ALA A 68 4.64 8.96 -0.13
N ASP A 69 5.13 8.50 -1.28
CA ASP A 69 5.00 9.23 -2.54
C ASP A 69 3.54 9.39 -2.97
N ALA A 70 2.73 8.33 -2.87
CA ALA A 70 1.30 8.40 -3.15
C ALA A 70 0.58 9.39 -2.22
N LEU A 71 0.87 9.37 -0.92
CA LEU A 71 0.27 10.26 0.08
C LEU A 71 0.56 11.74 -0.19
N ARG A 72 1.72 12.08 -0.76
CA ARG A 72 2.03 13.47 -1.18
C ARG A 72 0.98 13.99 -2.16
N TYR A 73 0.58 13.19 -3.14
CA TYR A 73 -0.48 13.57 -4.09
C TYR A 73 -1.86 13.62 -3.44
N ILE A 74 -2.18 12.60 -2.63
CA ILE A 74 -3.49 12.45 -1.99
C ILE A 74 -3.76 13.56 -0.97
N SER A 75 -2.72 14.12 -0.34
CA SER A 75 -2.83 15.19 0.66
C SER A 75 -3.62 16.43 0.20
N PHE A 76 -3.72 16.65 -1.11
CA PHE A 76 -4.53 17.70 -1.72
C PHE A 76 -6.05 17.47 -1.56
N LEU A 77 -6.48 16.21 -1.53
CA LEU A 77 -7.88 15.85 -1.35
C LEU A 77 -8.31 16.08 0.10
N THR A 78 -9.61 16.24 0.33
CA THR A 78 -10.18 16.44 1.66
C THR A 78 -11.48 15.64 1.82
N GLY A 79 -11.90 15.41 3.06
CA GLY A 79 -13.18 14.77 3.37
C GLY A 79 -13.27 13.34 2.79
N GLU A 80 -14.48 12.96 2.37
CA GLU A 80 -14.79 11.59 1.93
C GLU A 80 -13.96 11.13 0.72
N GLU A 81 -13.65 12.03 -0.20
CA GLU A 81 -12.80 11.73 -1.37
C GLU A 81 -11.41 11.27 -0.96
N ARG A 82 -10.82 11.95 0.04
CA ARG A 82 -9.53 11.55 0.60
C ARG A 82 -9.63 10.19 1.27
N SER A 83 -10.63 9.98 2.13
CA SER A 83 -10.82 8.72 2.84
C SER A 83 -10.98 7.53 1.89
N VAL A 84 -11.73 7.71 0.80
CA VAL A 84 -11.91 6.67 -0.23
C VAL A 84 -10.59 6.38 -0.96
N ILE A 85 -9.84 7.41 -1.35
CA ILE A 85 -8.58 7.24 -2.08
C ILE A 85 -7.49 6.62 -1.21
N GLU A 86 -7.33 7.07 0.05
CA GLU A 86 -6.40 6.48 1.00
C GLU A 86 -6.76 5.02 1.28
N GLY A 87 -8.03 4.74 1.57
CA GLY A 87 -8.47 3.38 1.82
C GLY A 87 -8.25 2.45 0.63
N TYR A 88 -8.51 2.91 -0.59
CA TYR A 88 -8.36 2.07 -1.79
C TYR A 88 -6.90 1.86 -2.21
N TYR A 89 -6.08 2.92 -2.24
CA TYR A 89 -4.72 2.84 -2.79
C TYR A 89 -3.63 2.64 -1.75
N ILE A 90 -3.80 3.16 -0.53
CA ILE A 90 -2.78 3.06 0.52
C ILE A 90 -3.01 1.85 1.42
N LEU A 91 -4.27 1.54 1.72
CA LEU A 91 -4.66 0.39 2.54
C LEU A 91 -5.12 -0.81 1.71
N ALA A 92 -5.07 -0.71 0.38
CA ALA A 92 -5.47 -1.73 -0.58
C ALA A 92 -6.86 -2.36 -0.35
N LYS A 93 -7.78 -1.64 0.31
CA LYS A 93 -9.14 -2.13 0.59
C LYS A 93 -9.94 -2.33 -0.69
N ASN A 94 -10.83 -3.32 -0.68
CA ASN A 94 -11.80 -3.51 -1.75
C ASN A 94 -13.05 -2.64 -1.53
N TRP A 95 -13.97 -2.64 -2.50
CA TRP A 95 -15.18 -1.80 -2.47
C TRP A 95 -16.08 -2.12 -1.29
N GLN A 96 -16.22 -3.41 -0.96
CA GLN A 96 -17.04 -3.88 0.15
C GLN A 96 -16.51 -3.36 1.49
N GLN A 97 -15.20 -3.49 1.72
CA GLN A 97 -14.54 -3.00 2.92
C GLN A 97 -14.70 -1.49 3.08
N LEU A 98 -14.47 -0.73 2.00
CA LEU A 98 -14.66 0.73 2.04
C LEU A 98 -16.12 1.13 2.27
N SER A 99 -17.06 0.42 1.64
CA SER A 99 -18.49 0.63 1.84
C SER A 99 -18.88 0.43 3.31
N TYR A 100 -18.37 -0.63 3.93
CA TYR A 100 -18.59 -0.94 5.34
C TYR A 100 -17.94 0.12 6.25
N ASP A 101 -16.66 0.40 6.07
CA ASP A 101 -15.89 1.30 6.93
C ASP A 101 -16.39 2.76 6.88
N LEU A 102 -16.89 3.19 5.72
CA LEU A 102 -17.34 4.57 5.51
C LEU A 102 -18.87 4.72 5.62
N TYR A 103 -19.59 3.65 5.99
CA TYR A 103 -21.06 3.65 6.15
C TYR A 103 -21.81 4.23 4.94
N MET A 104 -21.38 3.87 3.73
CA MET A 104 -21.96 4.36 2.48
C MET A 104 -22.03 3.24 1.43
N SER A 105 -22.89 3.40 0.42
CA SER A 105 -23.00 2.39 -0.65
C SER A 105 -21.73 2.29 -1.51
N GLU A 106 -21.43 1.09 -2.02
CA GLU A 106 -20.33 0.88 -2.98
C GLU A 106 -20.40 1.82 -4.19
N ARG A 107 -21.62 2.14 -4.66
CA ARG A 107 -21.84 3.11 -5.74
C ARG A 107 -21.29 4.50 -5.38
N ARG A 108 -21.53 4.97 -4.14
CA ARG A 108 -21.02 6.26 -3.67
C ARG A 108 -19.49 6.22 -3.54
N VAL A 109 -18.93 5.13 -3.00
CA VAL A 109 -17.46 4.92 -2.94
C VAL A 109 -16.84 5.02 -4.34
N PHE A 110 -17.43 4.34 -5.33
CA PHE A 110 -16.93 4.38 -6.71
C PHE A 110 -16.97 5.79 -7.31
N MET A 111 -18.08 6.53 -7.10
CA MET A 111 -18.23 7.90 -7.59
C MET A 111 -17.25 8.87 -6.91
N LEU A 112 -17.04 8.75 -5.61
CA LEU A 112 -16.06 9.53 -4.86
C LEU A 112 -14.64 9.27 -5.35
N ARG A 113 -14.27 8.00 -5.58
CA ARG A 113 -12.97 7.65 -6.18
C ARG A 113 -12.82 8.30 -7.55
N LYS A 114 -13.83 8.20 -8.42
CA LYS A 114 -13.78 8.78 -9.77
C LYS A 114 -13.58 10.30 -9.70
N SER A 115 -14.39 11.00 -8.91
CA SER A 115 -14.28 12.44 -8.70
C SER A 115 -12.89 12.85 -8.18
N ALA A 116 -12.37 12.11 -7.20
CA ALA A 116 -11.06 12.36 -6.63
C ALA A 116 -9.92 12.15 -7.65
N LEU A 117 -9.99 11.10 -8.48
CA LEU A 117 -9.00 10.87 -9.54
C LEU A 117 -9.03 11.96 -10.61
N GLU A 118 -10.22 12.45 -11.00
CA GLU A 118 -10.34 13.57 -11.93
C GLU A 118 -9.71 14.85 -11.35
N LYS A 119 -9.89 15.12 -10.06
CA LYS A 119 -9.24 16.24 -9.34
C LYS A 119 -7.72 16.10 -9.32
N LEU A 120 -7.21 14.90 -9.04
CA LEU A 120 -5.76 14.63 -9.03
C LEU A 120 -5.16 14.74 -10.42
N LEU A 121 -5.82 14.23 -11.45
CA LEU A 121 -5.40 14.36 -12.85
C LEU A 121 -5.41 15.82 -13.31
N LYS A 122 -6.42 16.60 -12.93
CA LYS A 122 -6.47 18.03 -13.27
C LYS A 122 -5.30 18.79 -12.63
N ARG A 123 -4.90 18.40 -11.42
CA ARG A 123 -3.82 19.07 -10.67
C ARG A 123 -2.41 18.61 -11.08
N TYR A 124 -2.23 17.32 -11.31
CA TYR A 124 -0.92 16.66 -11.50
C TYR A 124 -0.79 15.94 -12.85
N GLY A 125 -1.72 16.17 -13.78
CA GLY A 125 -1.71 15.58 -15.11
C GLY A 125 -0.55 16.05 -15.99
N GLY A 126 0.24 17.03 -15.56
CA GLY A 126 1.53 17.39 -16.16
C GLY A 126 2.56 17.57 -15.06
N ASP A 127 3.52 16.65 -14.99
CA ASP A 127 4.67 16.60 -14.08
C ASP A 127 4.43 16.48 -12.57
N ILE A 128 5.33 15.69 -11.97
CA ILE A 128 5.55 15.52 -10.52
C ILE A 128 5.88 16.90 -9.95
N PRO A 129 5.17 17.40 -8.91
CA PRO A 129 5.74 18.44 -8.06
C PRO A 129 6.93 17.80 -7.36
N ARG A 130 8.13 17.98 -7.91
CA ARG A 130 9.36 17.76 -7.15
C ARG A 130 9.20 18.63 -5.91
N GLY A 131 9.12 17.99 -4.75
CA GLY A 131 8.95 18.71 -3.49
C GLY A 131 10.10 19.70 -3.35
N ASP A 132 9.84 20.97 -3.63
CA ASP A 132 10.75 22.04 -3.26
C ASP A 132 10.79 22.02 -1.73
N GLY A 133 11.91 21.53 -1.20
CA GLY A 133 12.27 21.59 0.21
C GLY A 133 12.52 23.02 0.68
N LYS A 134 11.54 23.90 0.50
CA LYS A 134 11.55 25.30 0.95
C LYS A 134 10.18 25.70 1.47
N ASN A 135 9.92 25.36 2.72
CA ASN A 135 9.19 26.20 3.67
C ASN A 135 9.70 25.84 5.07
N ALA A 136 10.70 26.59 5.55
CA ALA A 136 10.56 27.54 6.68
C ALA A 136 10.84 26.84 8.03
N ALA A 137 11.96 27.04 8.74
CA ALA A 137 12.88 28.18 8.80
C ALA A 137 12.16 29.54 8.82
N ARG A 138 11.04 29.63 9.55
CA ARG A 138 10.48 30.87 10.12
C ARG A 138 9.65 30.50 11.35
N ALA A 139 10.32 30.45 12.49
CA ALA A 139 9.80 30.71 13.82
C ALA A 139 10.74 31.75 14.46
#